data_AF-A0A821FG64-F1
#
_entry.id   AF-A0A821FG64-F1
#
_cell.length_a   1.000
_cell.length_b   1.000
_cell.length_c   1.000
_cell.angle_alpha   90.00
_cell.angle_beta   90.00
_cell.angle_gamma   90.00
#
_symmetry.space_group_name_H-M   'P 1'
#
loop_
_entity.id
_entity.type
_entity.pdbx_description
1 polymer ?
#
loop_
_entity_poly.entity_id
_entity_poly.type
_entity_poly.pdbx_seq_one_letter_code
_entity_poly.pdbx_strand_id
1 'polypeptide(L)'
;IELATNTHPYSNCENDFSVMARIVTEDAPQLPSHLSFSDNFRSFVNKCLIKDYQQRPKYGALVLHPFFIHSKEQSVDVAGWYRAVTSAAIGKQQ
;
A
#
# COMPACT_ATOMS: atom_id res chain seq x y z
N ILE A 1 -0.54 -0.99 -1.56
CA ILE A 1 0.33 -1.46 -2.66
C ILE A 1 0.31 -0.46 -3.79
N GLU A 2 -0.85 -0.16 -4.37
CA GLU A 2 -1.00 0.79 -5.48
C GLU A 2 -0.23 2.10 -5.31
N LEU A 3 -0.42 2.84 -4.21
CA LEU A 3 0.30 4.10 -3.98
C LEU A 3 1.83 3.93 -3.88
N ALA A 4 2.29 2.77 -3.43
CA ALA A 4 3.73 2.49 -3.32
C ALA A 4 4.35 2.13 -4.67
N THR A 5 3.56 1.52 -5.56
CA THR A 5 4.02 1.01 -6.86
C THR A 5 3.57 1.87 -8.05
N ASN A 6 2.73 2.87 -7.82
CA ASN A 6 2.05 3.67 -8.82
C ASN A 6 1.28 2.82 -9.87
N THR A 7 0.81 1.64 -9.47
CA THR A 7 0.10 0.71 -10.36
C THR A 7 -0.90 -0.10 -9.55
N HIS A 8 -2.16 -0.12 -10.00
CA HIS A 8 -3.21 -0.92 -9.38
C HIS A 8 -2.85 -2.41 -9.47
N PRO A 9 -2.91 -3.20 -8.37
CA PRO A 9 -2.47 -4.61 -8.36
C PRO A 9 -3.18 -5.51 -9.38
N TYR A 10 -4.38 -5.12 -9.80
CA TYR A 10 -5.18 -5.83 -10.80
C TYR A 10 -5.39 -4.99 -12.08
N SER A 11 -4.40 -4.20 -12.49
CA SER A 11 -4.50 -3.26 -13.63
C SER A 11 -4.82 -3.92 -14.99
N ASN A 12 -4.58 -5.23 -15.14
CA ASN A 12 -4.75 -5.95 -16.41
C ASN A 12 -6.14 -6.61 -16.55
N CYS A 13 -7.13 -6.07 -15.86
CA CYS A 13 -8.50 -6.58 -15.83
C CYS A 13 -9.41 -5.69 -16.67
N GLU A 14 -10.18 -6.29 -17.58
CA GLU A 14 -11.08 -5.56 -18.49
C GLU A 14 -12.31 -4.98 -17.79
N ASN A 15 -12.75 -5.61 -16.70
CA ASN A 15 -13.96 -5.21 -15.96
C ASN A 15 -13.89 -5.62 -14.48
N ASP A 16 -14.81 -5.08 -13.68
CA ASP A 16 -14.85 -5.33 -12.24
C ASP A 16 -15.06 -6.80 -11.88
N PHE A 17 -15.84 -7.55 -12.67
CA PHE A 17 -16.03 -8.99 -12.43
C PHE A 17 -14.71 -9.76 -12.51
N SER A 18 -13.87 -9.42 -13.49
CA SER A 18 -12.55 -10.03 -13.63
C SER A 18 -11.62 -9.69 -12.45
N VAL A 19 -11.72 -8.47 -11.89
CA VAL A 19 -11.00 -8.09 -10.66
C VAL A 19 -11.48 -8.92 -9.47
N MET A 20 -12.79 -9.02 -9.27
CA MET A 20 -13.36 -9.78 -8.16
C MET A 20 -13.00 -11.27 -8.24
N ALA A 21 -13.03 -11.84 -9.45
CA ALA A 21 -12.60 -13.21 -9.68
C ALA A 21 -11.14 -13.41 -9.23
N ARG A 22 -10.22 -12.54 -9.66
CA ARG A 22 -8.80 -12.62 -9.28
C ARG A 22 -8.57 -12.44 -7.79
N ILE A 23 -9.29 -11.51 -7.13
CA ILE A 23 -9.22 -11.35 -5.67
C ILE A 23 -9.58 -12.66 -4.94
N VAL A 24 -10.58 -13.38 -5.45
CA VAL A 24 -11.03 -14.65 -4.86
C VAL A 24 -10.09 -15.79 -5.20
N THR A 25 -9.60 -15.89 -6.43
CA THR A 25 -8.86 -17.07 -6.92
C THR A 25 -7.35 -16.98 -6.75
N GLU A 26 -6.75 -15.81 -6.96
CA GLU A 26 -5.30 -15.63 -6.94
C GLU A 26 -4.77 -15.34 -5.53
N ASP A 27 -3.46 -15.50 -5.35
CA ASP A 27 -2.79 -15.08 -4.12
C ASP A 27 -2.91 -13.58 -3.92
N ALA A 28 -2.93 -13.17 -2.65
CA ALA A 28 -3.00 -11.77 -2.30
C ALA A 28 -1.80 -11.00 -2.89
N PRO A 29 -2.02 -9.81 -3.46
CA PRO A 29 -0.92 -9.03 -4.03
C PRO A 29 0.07 -8.64 -2.93
N GLN A 30 1.35 -8.65 -3.28
CA GLN A 30 2.43 -8.28 -2.37
C GLN A 30 3.21 -7.10 -2.94
N LEU A 31 3.97 -6.42 -2.08
CA LEU A 31 4.91 -5.41 -2.55
C LEU A 31 6.00 -6.08 -3.41
N PRO A 32 6.32 -5.57 -4.61
CA PRO A 32 7.30 -6.19 -5.48
C PRO A 32 8.67 -6.32 -4.81
N SER A 33 9.32 -7.48 -4.92
CA SER A 33 10.63 -7.75 -4.30
C SER A 33 11.76 -6.88 -4.86
N HIS A 34 11.65 -6.45 -6.12
CA HIS A 34 12.66 -5.62 -6.79
C HIS A 34 12.70 -4.16 -6.30
N LEU A 35 11.68 -3.69 -5.58
CA LEU A 35 11.65 -2.33 -5.02
C LEU A 35 12.17 -2.34 -3.59
N SER A 36 12.98 -1.35 -3.22
CA SER A 36 13.62 -1.29 -1.89
C SER A 36 12.68 -0.78 -0.79
N PHE A 37 11.59 -1.50 -0.53
CA PHE A 37 10.72 -1.27 0.62
C PHE A 37 11.25 -1.98 1.87
N SER A 38 11.04 -1.35 3.03
CA SER A 38 11.42 -1.94 4.32
C SER A 38 10.63 -3.22 4.62
N ASP A 39 11.26 -4.15 5.33
CA ASP A 39 10.63 -5.41 5.74
C ASP A 39 9.41 -5.18 6.63
N ASN A 40 9.46 -4.14 7.47
CA ASN A 40 8.32 -3.71 8.28
C ASN A 40 7.14 -3.29 7.39
N PHE A 41 7.37 -2.56 6.30
CA PHE A 41 6.29 -2.18 5.39
C PHE A 41 5.73 -3.39 4.63
N ARG A 42 6.61 -4.28 4.15
CA ARG A 42 6.22 -5.54 3.50
C ARG A 42 5.36 -6.41 4.41
N SER A 43 5.83 -6.65 5.63
CA SER A 43 5.11 -7.43 6.64
C SER A 43 3.75 -6.81 6.98
N PHE A 44 3.68 -5.48 7.14
CA PHE A 44 2.43 -4.79 7.44
C PHE A 44 1.40 -4.95 6.31
N VAL A 45 1.81 -4.74 5.06
CA VAL A 45 0.95 -4.92 3.89
C VAL A 45 0.47 -6.36 3.77
N ASN A 46 1.36 -7.34 3.95
CA ASN A 46 1.00 -8.76 3.89
C ASN A 46 -0.03 -9.12 4.98
N LYS A 47 0.09 -8.56 6.19
CA LYS A 47 -0.91 -8.73 7.26
C LYS A 47 -2.28 -8.14 6.89
N CYS A 48 -2.31 -6.98 6.25
CA CYS A 48 -3.56 -6.35 5.81
C CYS A 48 -4.28 -7.17 4.72
N LEU A 49 -3.53 -7.93 3.91
CA LEU A 49 -4.04 -8.64 2.74
C LEU A 49 -4.20 -10.16 2.96
N ILE A 50 -4.16 -10.63 4.21
CA ILE A 50 -4.49 -12.03 4.54
C ILE A 50 -5.92 -12.34 4.06
N LYS A 51 -6.07 -13.32 3.15
CA LYS A 51 -7.37 -13.64 2.53
C LYS A 51 -8.36 -14.22 3.53
N ASP A 52 -7.90 -15.11 4.41
CA ASP A 52 -8.72 -15.63 5.50
C ASP A 52 -9.03 -14.51 6.51
N TYR A 53 -10.29 -14.09 6.54
CA TYR A 53 -10.74 -13.00 7.39
C TYR A 53 -10.63 -13.31 8.89
N GLN A 54 -10.63 -14.58 9.29
CA GLN A 54 -10.45 -15.00 10.68
C GLN A 54 -9.01 -14.81 11.15
N GLN A 55 -8.05 -14.97 10.23
CA GLN A 55 -6.63 -14.77 10.50
C GLN A 55 -6.18 -13.32 10.30
N ARG A 56 -6.96 -12.51 9.57
CA ARG A 56 -6.63 -11.11 9.29
C ARG A 56 -6.69 -10.27 10.58
N PRO A 57 -5.58 -9.63 10.98
CA PRO A 57 -5.55 -8.84 12.21
C PRO A 57 -6.49 -7.63 12.13
N LYS A 58 -7.18 -7.35 13.24
CA LYS A 58 -7.97 -6.13 13.43
C LYS A 58 -7.07 -4.94 13.81
N TYR A 59 -7.65 -3.74 13.84
CA TYR A 59 -6.92 -2.49 14.13
C TYR A 59 -6.08 -2.55 15.40
N GLY A 60 -6.62 -3.12 16.50
CA GLY A 60 -5.88 -3.24 17.77
C GLY A 60 -4.55 -3.98 17.64
N ALA A 61 -4.45 -4.96 16.74
CA ALA A 61 -3.19 -5.65 16.46
C ALA A 61 -2.33 -4.89 15.43
N LEU A 62 -2.95 -4.21 14.46
CA LEU A 62 -2.23 -3.45 13.43
C LEU A 62 -1.50 -2.22 13.99
N VAL A 63 -2.07 -1.52 14.97
CA VAL A 63 -1.42 -0.36 15.60
C VAL A 63 -0.19 -0.74 16.42
N LEU A 64 -0.10 -2.00 16.84
CA LEU A 64 1.07 -2.55 17.54
C LEU A 64 2.14 -3.05 16.57
N HIS A 65 1.88 -3.06 15.26
CA HIS A 65 2.85 -3.52 14.28
C HIS A 65 4.05 -2.55 14.23
N PRO A 66 5.29 -3.04 14.12
CA PRO A 66 6.49 -2.19 14.08
C PRO A 66 6.39 -1.06 13.05
N PHE A 67 5.88 -1.34 11.84
CA PHE A 67 5.65 -0.31 10.81
C PHE A 67 4.84 0.89 11.32
N PHE A 68 3.74 0.64 12.03
CA PHE A 68 2.86 1.70 12.54
C PHE A 68 3.55 2.50 13.65
N ILE A 69 4.18 1.80 14.60
CA ILE A 69 4.90 2.43 15.71
C ILE A 69 6.01 3.34 15.20
N HIS A 70 6.86 2.82 14.30
CA HIS A 70 7.93 3.61 13.69
C HIS A 70 7.36 4.83 12.96
N SER A 71 6.32 4.65 12.14
CA SER A 71 5.71 5.77 11.41
C SER A 71 5.11 6.83 12.33
N LYS A 72 4.67 6.47 13.54
CA LYS A 72 4.12 7.41 14.52
C LYS A 72 5.22 8.24 15.19
N GLU A 73 6.38 7.64 15.41
CA GLU A 73 7.53 8.28 16.06
C GLU A 73 8.39 9.09 15.08
N GLN A 74 8.34 8.75 13.79
CA GLN A 74 9.06 9.47 12.74
C GLN A 74 8.48 10.88 12.54
N SER A 75 9.35 11.88 12.65
CA SER A 75 9.03 13.25 12.23
C SER A 75 9.24 13.38 10.72
N VAL A 76 8.16 13.32 9.94
CA VAL A 76 8.17 13.48 8.49
C VAL A 76 7.40 14.75 8.10
N ASP A 77 8.03 15.65 7.33
CA ASP A 77 7.37 16.85 6.80
C ASP A 77 6.48 16.53 5.58
N VAL A 78 5.32 15.94 5.87
CA VAL A 78 4.31 15.64 4.85
C VAL A 78 3.78 16.92 4.19
N ALA A 79 3.68 18.01 4.95
CA ALA A 79 3.17 19.28 4.44
C ALA A 79 4.12 19.91 3.41
N GLY A 80 5.44 19.91 3.69
CA GLY A 80 6.46 20.36 2.76
C GLY A 80 6.54 19.50 1.51
N TRP A 81 6.52 18.17 1.66
CA TRP A 81 6.45 17.25 0.53
C TRP A 81 5.23 17.52 -0.35
N TYR A 82 4.05 17.67 0.25
CA TYR A 82 2.80 17.93 -0.48
C TYR A 82 2.88 19.23 -1.28
N ARG A 83 3.34 20.34 -0.66
CA ARG A 83 3.54 21.62 -1.36
C ARG A 83 4.45 21.43 -2.58
N ALA A 84 5.61 20.80 -2.40
CA ALA A 84 6.57 20.58 -3.47
C ALA A 84 5.97 19.77 -4.64
N VAL A 85 5.25 18.68 -4.33
CA VAL A 85 4.59 17.86 -5.35
C VAL A 85 3.51 18.65 -6.10
N THR A 86 2.67 19.42 -5.39
CA THR A 86 1.61 20.21 -6.03
C THR A 86 2.16 21.33 -6.90
N SER A 87 3.19 22.04 -6.46
CA SER A 87 3.84 23.09 -7.26
C SER A 87 4.49 22.51 -8.52
N ALA A 88 5.13 21.34 -8.41
CA ALA A 88 5.71 20.65 -9.56
C ALA A 88 4.67 20.11 -10.54
N ALA A 89 3.49 19.68 -10.05
CA ALA A 89 2.41 19.20 -10.90
C ALA A 89 1.73 20.33 -11.69
N ILE A 90 1.54 21.50 -11.07
CA ILE A 90 0.94 22.68 -11.71
C ILE A 90 1.85 23.23 -12.82
N GLY A 91 3.18 23.19 -12.64
CA GLY A 91 4.14 23.64 -13.65
C GLY A 91 4.29 22.73 -14.89
N LYS A 92 3.62 21.56 -14.94
CA LYS A 92 3.65 20.63 -16.09
C LYS A 92 2.43 20.74 -17.01
N GLN A 93 1.48 21.64 -16.73
CA GLN A 93 0.28 21.86 -17.53
C GLN A 93 0.31 23.15 -18.38
N GLN A 94 1.49 23.76 -18.57
CA GLN A 94 1.68 24.98 -19.36
C GLN A 94 2.74 24.82 -20.44
#